data_AF-A0A947XQ21-F1
#
_entry.id   AF-A0A947XQ21-F1
#
_cell.length_a   1.000
_cell.length_b   1.000
_cell.length_c   1.000
_cell.angle_alpha   90.00
_cell.angle_beta   90.00
_cell.angle_gamma   90.00
#
_symmetry.space_group_name_H-M   'P 1'
#
loop_
_entity.id
_entity.type
_entity.pdbx_description
1 polymer ?
#
loop_
_entity_poly.entity_id
_entity_poly.type
_entity_poly.pdbx_seq_one_letter_code
_entity_poly.pdbx_strand_id
1 'polypeptide(L)'
;MSWKVWLLVSIGAVLVGLCEATFLTILPSPWREIHPVLSVAVIFVVLGRSRAGMAWAAIAGLMIDLYAVGPSSFSFARLLLTVALVSMLSLSILTNRSIYATVVLMLFGRGADWAIRRVTSAVSDALFHAYMPVESFRGLATSMAWDVALVAVTFVVIASFTKRFLVTAPHGYRGYDDI
;
A
#
# COMPACT_ATOMS: atom_id res chain seq x y z
N MET A 1 1.84 -20.79 3.65
CA MET A 1 2.14 -19.90 4.80
C MET A 1 1.72 -20.60 6.07
N SER A 2 2.51 -20.52 7.15
CA SER A 2 2.14 -21.09 8.45
C SER A 2 0.91 -20.38 9.03
N TRP A 3 0.06 -21.12 9.75
CA TRP A 3 -1.11 -20.58 10.48
C TRP A 3 -0.77 -19.33 11.31
N LYS A 4 0.40 -19.32 11.97
CA LYS A 4 0.88 -18.19 12.77
C LYS A 4 1.02 -16.90 11.95
N VAL A 5 1.45 -17.01 10.69
CA VAL A 5 1.64 -15.84 9.81
C VAL A 5 0.30 -15.28 9.36
N TRP A 6 -0.67 -16.14 9.07
CA TRP A 6 -2.03 -15.70 8.76
C TRP A 6 -2.67 -14.96 9.92
N LEU A 7 -2.50 -15.48 11.14
CA LEU A 7 -3.00 -14.85 12.36
C LEU A 7 -2.39 -13.46 12.56
N LEU A 8 -1.08 -13.31 12.38
CA LEU A 8 -0.40 -12.00 12.45
C LEU A 8 -0.88 -11.01 11.38
N VAL A 9 -1.07 -11.47 10.14
CA VAL A 9 -1.59 -10.63 9.04
C VAL A 9 -3.00 -10.13 9.37
N SER A 10 -3.88 -11.02 9.86
CA SER A 10 -5.25 -10.65 10.21
C SER A 10 -5.30 -9.68 11.38
N ILE A 11 -4.56 -9.95 12.48
CA ILE A 11 -4.50 -9.03 13.62
C ILE A 11 -3.96 -7.67 13.19
N GLY A 12 -2.86 -7.65 12.42
CA GLY A 12 -2.27 -6.42 11.91
C GLY A 12 -3.26 -5.64 11.04
N ALA A 13 -3.98 -6.33 10.14
CA ALA A 13 -4.95 -5.68 9.26
C ALA A 13 -6.12 -5.06 10.04
N VAL A 14 -6.58 -5.74 11.10
CA VAL A 14 -7.61 -5.19 12.00
C VAL A 14 -7.09 -3.95 12.72
N LEU A 15 -5.92 -4.02 13.35
CA LEU A 15 -5.36 -2.90 14.11
C LEU A 15 -5.07 -1.68 13.22
N VAL A 16 -4.46 -1.89 12.06
CA VAL A 16 -4.12 -0.80 11.14
C VAL A 16 -5.38 -0.23 10.48
N GLY A 17 -6.34 -1.08 10.09
CA GLY A 17 -7.62 -0.63 9.55
C GLY A 17 -8.42 0.20 10.56
N LEU A 18 -8.45 -0.23 11.82
CA LEU A 18 -9.14 0.50 12.89
C LEU A 18 -8.41 1.82 13.24
N CYS A 19 -7.08 1.81 13.27
CA CYS A 19 -6.27 3.02 13.45
C CYS A 19 -6.51 4.05 12.33
N GLU A 20 -6.54 3.60 11.07
CA GLU A 20 -6.83 4.48 9.92
C GLU A 20 -8.26 5.02 9.95
N ALA A 21 -9.25 4.19 10.32
CA ALA A 21 -10.65 4.59 10.39
C ALA A 21 -10.93 5.62 11.51
N THR A 22 -10.27 5.47 12.66
CA THR A 22 -10.62 6.21 13.89
C THR A 22 -9.58 7.25 14.29
N PHE A 23 -8.31 6.88 14.39
CA PHE A 23 -7.28 7.74 14.97
C PHE A 23 -6.78 8.78 13.96
N LEU A 24 -6.49 8.34 12.73
CA LEU A 24 -5.94 9.23 11.70
C LEU A 24 -6.95 10.29 11.25
N THR A 25 -8.25 10.00 11.28
CA THR A 25 -9.31 10.95 10.91
C THR A 25 -9.41 12.13 11.88
N ILE A 26 -9.00 11.95 13.14
CA ILE A 26 -9.06 12.98 14.20
C ILE A 26 -7.83 13.89 14.16
N LEU A 27 -6.70 13.42 13.65
CA LEU A 27 -5.45 14.20 13.65
C LEU A 27 -5.54 15.45 12.75
N PRO A 28 -4.77 16.50 13.05
CA PRO A 28 -4.63 17.66 12.16
C PRO A 28 -3.81 17.31 10.91
N SER A 29 -4.04 18.02 9.80
CA SER A 29 -3.14 17.98 8.64
C SER A 29 -1.74 18.42 9.08
N PRO A 30 -0.67 17.73 8.66
CA PRO A 30 -0.59 16.74 7.56
C PRO A 30 -0.78 15.27 7.99
N TRP A 31 -0.92 14.98 9.28
CA TRP A 31 -0.95 13.60 9.80
C TRP A 31 -2.21 12.81 9.40
N ARG A 32 -3.31 13.53 9.14
CA ARG A 32 -4.56 12.97 8.62
C ARG A 32 -4.42 12.32 7.24
N GLU A 33 -3.42 12.70 6.48
CA GLU A 33 -3.24 12.30 5.08
C GLU A 33 -2.41 11.02 4.94
N ILE A 34 -2.03 10.41 6.06
CA ILE A 34 -1.27 9.16 6.10
C ILE A 34 -2.25 8.00 5.88
N HIS A 35 -1.98 7.13 4.91
CA HIS A 35 -2.83 5.99 4.57
C HIS A 35 -2.06 4.66 4.63
N PRO A 36 -1.80 4.15 5.85
CA PRO A 36 -0.91 3.02 6.05
C PRO A 36 -1.46 1.71 5.46
N VAL A 37 -2.78 1.55 5.33
CA VAL A 37 -3.37 0.29 4.84
C VAL A 37 -2.89 -0.06 3.44
N LEU A 38 -2.92 0.92 2.51
CA LEU A 38 -2.48 0.71 1.13
C LEU A 38 -0.97 0.47 1.06
N SER A 39 -0.19 1.27 1.80
CA SER A 39 1.28 1.13 1.88
C SER A 39 1.70 -0.28 2.26
N VAL A 40 1.11 -0.84 3.33
CA VAL A 40 1.43 -2.19 3.79
C VAL A 40 0.97 -3.27 2.81
N ALA A 41 -0.19 -3.08 2.17
CA ALA A 41 -0.68 -4.02 1.16
C ALA A 41 0.28 -4.10 -0.05
N VAL A 42 0.79 -2.97 -0.54
CA VAL A 42 1.76 -2.91 -1.63
C VAL A 42 3.06 -3.62 -1.27
N ILE A 43 3.53 -3.48 -0.02
CA ILE A 43 4.71 -4.20 0.46
C ILE A 43 4.50 -5.72 0.39
N PHE A 44 3.33 -6.23 0.78
CA PHE A 44 3.02 -7.66 0.64
C PHE A 44 3.09 -8.12 -0.82
N VAL A 45 2.59 -7.31 -1.75
CA VAL A 45 2.66 -7.60 -3.20
C VAL A 45 4.13 -7.67 -3.65
N VAL A 46 4.94 -6.67 -3.30
CA VAL A 46 6.38 -6.60 -3.65
C VAL A 46 7.18 -7.79 -3.10
N LEU A 47 6.84 -8.25 -1.90
CA LEU A 47 7.46 -9.43 -1.29
C LEU A 47 7.03 -10.75 -1.97
N GLY A 48 6.16 -10.71 -2.97
CA GLY A 48 5.60 -11.88 -3.66
C GLY A 48 4.53 -12.60 -2.86
N ARG A 49 3.90 -11.93 -1.89
CA ARG A 49 2.82 -12.45 -1.05
C ARG A 49 1.49 -11.77 -1.39
N SER A 50 1.14 -11.75 -2.68
CA SER A 50 -0.10 -11.12 -3.18
C SER A 50 -1.36 -11.59 -2.45
N ARG A 51 -1.46 -12.89 -2.12
CA ARG A 51 -2.58 -13.43 -1.32
C ARG A 51 -2.71 -12.79 0.06
N ALA A 52 -1.58 -12.51 0.72
CA ALA A 52 -1.57 -11.82 2.01
C ALA A 52 -1.91 -10.34 1.86
N GLY A 53 -1.43 -9.69 0.79
CA GLY A 53 -1.79 -8.31 0.45
C GLY A 53 -3.29 -8.13 0.18
N MET A 54 -3.90 -9.05 -0.58
CA MET A 54 -5.35 -9.05 -0.82
C MET A 54 -6.14 -9.28 0.46
N ALA A 55 -5.74 -10.24 1.30
CA ALA A 55 -6.41 -10.49 2.58
C ALA A 55 -6.27 -9.29 3.54
N TRP A 56 -5.09 -8.66 3.57
CA TRP A 56 -4.86 -7.42 4.32
C TRP A 56 -5.80 -6.31 3.85
N ALA A 57 -5.87 -6.05 2.55
CA ALA A 57 -6.74 -5.03 1.97
C ALA A 57 -8.22 -5.32 2.23
N ALA A 58 -8.62 -6.58 2.15
CA ALA A 58 -9.99 -7.02 2.44
C ALA A 58 -10.35 -6.78 3.91
N ILE A 59 -9.54 -7.26 4.86
CA ILE A 59 -9.83 -7.12 6.29
C ILE A 59 -9.77 -5.65 6.71
N ALA A 60 -8.71 -4.93 6.33
CA ALA A 60 -8.56 -3.53 6.69
C ALA A 60 -9.62 -2.64 6.03
N GLY A 61 -9.96 -2.90 4.76
CA GLY A 61 -11.02 -2.18 4.06
C GLY A 61 -12.39 -2.40 4.67
N LEU A 62 -12.67 -3.62 5.14
CA LEU A 62 -13.90 -3.92 5.87
C LEU A 62 -13.94 -3.18 7.22
N MET A 63 -12.82 -3.11 7.94
CA MET A 63 -12.75 -2.31 9.18
C MET A 63 -12.98 -0.82 8.91
N ILE A 64 -12.42 -0.28 7.83
CA ILE A 64 -12.65 1.12 7.44
C ILE A 64 -14.14 1.34 7.15
N ASP A 65 -14.79 0.47 6.38
CA ASP A 65 -16.21 0.64 6.07
C ASP A 65 -17.12 0.50 7.31
N LEU A 66 -16.73 -0.30 8.31
CA LEU A 66 -17.50 -0.45 9.54
C LEU A 66 -17.32 0.71 10.53
N TYR A 67 -16.15 1.33 10.58
CA TYR A 67 -15.77 2.28 11.65
C TYR A 67 -15.43 3.69 11.17
N ALA A 68 -15.35 3.95 9.86
CA ALA A 68 -15.07 5.28 9.36
C ALA A 68 -16.25 6.21 9.64
N VAL A 69 -15.97 7.31 10.33
CA VAL A 69 -16.95 8.36 10.61
C VAL A 69 -16.99 9.30 9.39
N GLY A 70 -17.76 8.94 8.37
CA GLY A 70 -17.98 9.76 7.18
C GLY A 70 -18.58 8.97 6.00
N PRO A 71 -18.98 9.63 4.91
CA PRO A 71 -19.38 8.95 3.67
C PRO A 71 -18.17 8.22 3.08
N SER A 72 -17.92 6.99 3.55
CA SER A 72 -16.88 6.13 3.04
C SER A 72 -17.36 5.50 1.74
N SER A 73 -16.79 5.97 0.63
CA SER A 73 -16.83 5.26 -0.65
C SER A 73 -16.33 3.82 -0.41
N PHE A 74 -17.24 2.84 -0.54
CA PHE A 74 -17.07 1.38 -0.35
C PHE A 74 -15.58 0.93 -0.36
N SER A 75 -14.90 1.09 0.77
CA SER A 75 -13.44 1.06 0.88
C SER A 75 -12.92 -0.35 0.74
N PHE A 76 -13.69 -1.35 1.19
CA PHE A 76 -13.43 -2.75 0.98
C PHE A 76 -13.23 -3.07 -0.50
N ALA A 77 -14.22 -2.77 -1.34
CA ALA A 77 -14.17 -3.09 -2.77
C ALA A 77 -13.07 -2.29 -3.47
N ARG A 78 -12.91 -1.01 -3.11
CA ARG A 78 -11.89 -0.13 -3.68
C ARG A 78 -10.47 -0.63 -3.38
N LEU A 79 -10.16 -0.94 -2.13
CA LEU A 79 -8.82 -1.39 -1.73
C LEU A 79 -8.49 -2.75 -2.34
N LEU A 80 -9.47 -3.66 -2.40
CA LEU A 80 -9.31 -4.98 -3.01
C LEU A 80 -9.02 -4.84 -4.52
N LEU A 81 -9.78 -4.00 -5.22
CA LEU A 81 -9.55 -3.71 -6.65
C LEU A 81 -8.18 -3.07 -6.88
N THR A 82 -7.80 -2.10 -6.05
CA THR A 82 -6.51 -1.41 -6.15
C THR A 82 -5.35 -2.38 -5.98
N VAL A 83 -5.40 -3.25 -4.96
CA VAL A 83 -4.35 -4.24 -4.71
C VAL A 83 -4.32 -5.32 -5.80
N ALA A 84 -5.47 -5.67 -6.38
CA ALA A 84 -5.51 -6.55 -7.54
C ALA A 84 -4.80 -5.93 -8.75
N LEU A 85 -5.04 -4.65 -9.05
CA LEU A 85 -4.36 -3.91 -10.12
C LEU A 85 -2.85 -3.82 -9.89
N VAL A 86 -2.43 -3.47 -8.67
CA VAL A 86 -1.00 -3.44 -8.29
C VAL A 86 -0.38 -4.83 -8.43
N SER A 87 -1.09 -5.89 -8.04
CA SER A 87 -0.61 -7.26 -8.18
C SER A 87 -0.44 -7.67 -9.63
N MET A 88 -1.37 -7.32 -10.51
CA MET A 88 -1.26 -7.55 -11.95
C MET A 88 -0.06 -6.80 -12.53
N LEU A 89 0.11 -5.52 -12.18
CA LEU A 89 1.22 -4.71 -12.64
C LEU A 89 2.57 -5.28 -12.17
N SER A 90 2.64 -5.72 -10.91
CA SER A 90 3.83 -6.34 -10.33
C SER A 90 4.23 -7.63 -11.04
N LEU A 91 3.27 -8.41 -11.56
CA LEU A 91 3.55 -9.64 -12.31
C LEU A 91 4.01 -9.35 -13.75
N SER A 92 3.49 -8.29 -14.37
CA SER A 92 3.75 -7.99 -15.78
C SER A 92 5.04 -7.19 -16.03
N ILE A 93 5.36 -6.22 -15.16
CA ILE A 93 6.39 -5.21 -15.49
C ILE A 93 7.61 -5.27 -14.57
N LEU A 94 7.47 -5.80 -13.34
CA LEU A 94 8.52 -5.71 -12.33
C LEU A 94 9.19 -7.06 -12.07
N THR A 95 10.21 -7.36 -12.88
CA THR A 95 11.11 -8.51 -12.67
C THR A 95 12.10 -8.30 -11.52
N ASN A 96 12.46 -7.05 -11.21
CA ASN A 96 13.40 -6.73 -10.14
C ASN A 96 12.71 -6.18 -8.88
N ARG A 97 12.95 -6.82 -7.73
CA ARG A 97 12.48 -6.38 -6.41
C ARG A 97 13.42 -5.34 -5.80
N SER A 98 13.34 -4.11 -6.28
CA SER A 98 14.13 -2.96 -5.78
C SER A 98 13.27 -1.95 -5.01
N ILE A 99 13.91 -0.99 -4.32
CA ILE A 99 13.21 0.16 -3.72
C ILE A 99 12.43 0.94 -4.79
N TYR A 100 13.07 1.20 -5.94
CA TYR A 100 12.44 1.91 -7.05
C TYR A 100 11.16 1.22 -7.54
N ALA A 101 11.22 -0.10 -7.70
CA ALA A 101 10.06 -0.92 -8.04
C ALA A 101 8.92 -0.77 -7.02
N THR A 102 9.26 -0.76 -5.73
CA THR A 102 8.30 -0.63 -4.63
C THR A 102 7.64 0.75 -4.63
N VAL A 103 8.43 1.82 -4.84
CA VAL A 103 7.94 3.19 -4.93
C VAL A 103 7.02 3.37 -6.14
N VAL A 104 7.39 2.86 -7.31
CA VAL A 104 6.55 2.95 -8.52
C VAL A 104 5.22 2.21 -8.33
N LEU A 105 5.24 1.01 -7.74
CA LEU A 105 4.02 0.28 -7.43
C LEU A 105 3.14 1.02 -6.41
N MET A 106 3.75 1.70 -5.44
CA MET A 106 3.00 2.49 -4.47
C MET A 106 2.34 3.71 -5.13
N LEU A 107 3.08 4.45 -5.95
CA LEU A 107 2.54 5.59 -6.70
C LEU A 107 1.42 5.17 -7.64
N PHE A 108 1.58 4.05 -8.34
CA PHE A 108 0.54 3.47 -9.18
C PHE A 108 -0.68 3.07 -8.36
N GLY A 109 -0.49 2.36 -7.25
CA GLY A 109 -1.58 1.98 -6.35
C GLY A 109 -2.35 3.18 -5.81
N ARG A 110 -1.65 4.24 -5.37
CA ARG A 110 -2.27 5.46 -4.88
C ARG A 110 -3.02 6.21 -5.98
N GLY A 111 -2.43 6.31 -7.18
CA GLY A 111 -3.08 6.89 -8.35
C GLY A 111 -4.34 6.13 -8.76
N ALA A 112 -4.28 4.80 -8.73
CA ALA A 112 -5.43 3.93 -9.01
C ALA A 112 -6.53 4.09 -7.94
N ASP A 113 -6.20 4.09 -6.65
CA ASP A 113 -7.18 4.32 -5.56
C ASP A 113 -7.89 5.68 -5.74
N TRP A 114 -7.12 6.73 -6.01
CA TRP A 114 -7.66 8.08 -6.24
C TRP A 114 -8.55 8.14 -7.49
N ALA A 115 -8.15 7.51 -8.59
CA ALA A 115 -8.96 7.43 -9.81
C ALA A 115 -10.27 6.67 -9.56
N ILE A 116 -10.22 5.54 -8.83
CA ILE A 116 -11.42 4.78 -8.47
C ILE A 116 -12.34 5.65 -7.59
N ARG A 117 -11.81 6.37 -6.59
CA ARG A 117 -12.61 7.29 -5.77
C ARG A 117 -13.32 8.35 -6.60
N ARG A 118 -12.61 8.94 -7.57
CA ARG A 118 -13.17 9.93 -8.49
C ARG A 118 -14.33 9.35 -9.30
N VAL A 119 -14.14 8.17 -9.88
CA VAL A 119 -15.19 7.48 -10.65
C VAL A 119 -16.38 7.15 -9.74
N THR A 120 -16.15 6.57 -8.56
CA THR A 120 -17.23 6.22 -7.63
C THR A 120 -17.99 7.45 -7.14
N SER A 121 -17.30 8.57 -6.91
CA SER A 121 -17.94 9.83 -6.51
C SER A 121 -18.80 10.38 -7.64
N ALA A 122 -18.33 10.36 -8.88
CA ALA A 122 -19.11 10.84 -10.02
C ALA A 122 -20.36 9.99 -10.26
N VAL A 123 -20.22 8.66 -10.14
CA VAL A 123 -21.36 7.73 -10.25
C VAL A 123 -22.35 7.93 -9.12
N SER A 124 -21.86 8.10 -7.88
CA SER A 124 -22.70 8.36 -6.70
C SER A 124 -23.49 9.66 -6.83
N ASP A 125 -22.84 10.71 -7.31
CA ASP A 125 -23.47 12.01 -7.53
C ASP A 125 -24.54 11.93 -8.62
N ALA A 126 -24.22 11.27 -9.75
CA ALA A 126 -25.16 11.12 -10.87
C ALA A 126 -26.39 10.24 -10.54
N LEU A 127 -26.21 9.16 -9.76
CA LEU A 127 -27.29 8.20 -9.48
C LEU A 127 -28.07 8.52 -8.21
N PHE A 128 -27.38 8.98 -7.16
CA PHE A 128 -27.94 9.12 -5.83
C PHE A 128 -27.93 10.57 -5.31
N HIS A 129 -27.41 11.53 -6.10
CA HIS A 129 -27.22 12.92 -5.68
C HIS A 129 -26.43 13.02 -4.37
N ALA A 130 -25.56 12.03 -4.13
CA ALA A 130 -24.79 11.88 -2.91
C ALA A 130 -23.35 12.27 -3.21
N TYR A 131 -22.99 13.50 -2.86
CA TYR A 131 -21.64 14.01 -2.99
C TYR A 131 -20.70 13.32 -2.00
N MET A 132 -19.71 12.60 -2.53
CA MET A 132 -18.63 12.02 -1.73
C MET A 132 -17.40 12.94 -1.82
N PRO A 133 -16.85 13.43 -0.71
CA PRO A 133 -15.67 14.27 -0.74
C PRO A 133 -14.48 13.46 -1.29
N VAL A 134 -13.92 13.93 -2.40
CA VAL A 134 -12.69 13.37 -2.97
C VAL A 134 -11.52 14.28 -2.63
N GLU A 135 -10.39 13.66 -2.29
CA GLU A 135 -9.14 14.35 -2.03
C GLU A 135 -8.74 15.28 -3.19
N SER A 136 -8.36 16.51 -2.84
CA SER A 136 -7.81 17.49 -3.79
C SER A 136 -6.46 17.04 -4.33
N PHE A 137 -6.01 17.58 -5.47
CA PHE A 137 -4.71 17.21 -6.02
C PHE A 137 -3.55 17.51 -5.06
N ARG A 138 -3.66 18.59 -4.27
CA ARG A 138 -2.67 18.92 -3.23
C ARG A 138 -2.63 17.87 -2.13
N GLY A 139 -3.79 17.42 -1.65
CA GLY A 139 -3.88 16.31 -0.69
C GLY A 139 -3.28 15.03 -1.25
N LEU A 140 -3.59 14.72 -2.53
CA LEU A 140 -3.03 13.54 -3.19
C LEU A 140 -1.50 13.57 -3.21
N ALA A 141 -0.90 14.72 -3.50
CA ALA A 141 0.55 14.87 -3.54
C ALA A 141 1.18 14.69 -2.15
N THR A 142 0.56 15.22 -1.10
CA THR A 142 1.06 15.09 0.27
C THR A 142 0.87 13.66 0.81
N SER A 143 -0.26 13.01 0.52
CA SER A 143 -0.47 11.59 0.86
C SER A 143 0.49 10.68 0.09
N MET A 144 0.75 10.93 -1.20
CA MET A 144 1.78 10.24 -1.98
C MET A 144 3.17 10.38 -1.35
N ALA A 145 3.54 11.57 -0.86
CA ALA A 145 4.82 11.76 -0.20
C ALA A 145 4.95 10.92 1.08
N TRP A 146 3.90 10.87 1.90
CA TRP A 146 3.85 10.02 3.10
C TRP A 146 3.91 8.53 2.76
N ASP A 147 3.16 8.11 1.74
CA ASP A 147 3.11 6.73 1.26
C ASP A 147 4.48 6.27 0.77
N VAL A 148 5.18 7.11 -0.01
CA VAL A 148 6.56 6.85 -0.45
C VAL A 148 7.51 6.76 0.74
N ALA A 149 7.42 7.67 1.70
CA ALA A 149 8.25 7.66 2.90
C ALA A 149 8.03 6.38 3.73
N LEU A 150 6.76 6.00 3.98
CA LEU A 150 6.40 4.80 4.72
C LEU A 150 6.91 3.53 4.03
N VAL A 151 6.69 3.42 2.73
CA VAL A 151 7.12 2.25 1.96
C VAL A 151 8.65 2.17 1.88
N ALA A 152 9.34 3.29 1.68
CA ALA A 152 10.80 3.33 1.65
C ALA A 152 11.41 2.93 3.00
N VAL A 153 10.94 3.53 4.10
CA VAL A 153 11.40 3.20 5.47
C VAL A 153 11.12 1.73 5.78
N THR A 154 9.91 1.25 5.50
CA THR A 154 9.56 -0.15 5.78
C THR A 154 10.38 -1.11 4.93
N PHE A 155 10.64 -0.78 3.66
CA PHE A 155 11.52 -1.57 2.81
C PHE A 155 12.93 -1.63 3.38
N VAL A 156 13.51 -0.49 3.78
CA VAL A 156 14.86 -0.42 4.37
C VAL A 156 14.94 -1.25 5.66
N VAL A 157 13.96 -1.14 6.53
CA VAL A 157 13.88 -1.93 7.78
C VAL A 157 13.81 -3.43 7.45
N ILE A 158 12.94 -3.84 6.53
CA ILE A 158 12.86 -5.24 6.12
C ILE A 158 14.20 -5.70 5.52
N ALA A 159 14.82 -4.88 4.68
CA ALA A 159 16.10 -5.19 4.04
C ALA A 159 17.27 -5.27 5.04
N SER A 160 17.26 -4.48 6.12
CA SER A 160 18.27 -4.57 7.17
C SER A 160 18.13 -5.83 8.01
N PHE A 161 16.91 -6.27 8.30
CA PHE A 161 16.66 -7.49 9.08
C PHE A 161 16.77 -8.77 8.25
N THR A 162 16.37 -8.71 6.99
CA THR A 162 16.52 -9.82 6.07
C THR A 162 17.81 -9.61 5.27
N LYS A 163 18.88 -10.33 5.64
CA LYS A 163 20.14 -10.43 4.87
C LYS A 163 19.98 -10.86 3.39
N ARG A 164 18.74 -10.97 2.90
CA ARG A 164 18.30 -11.36 1.57
C ARG A 164 18.70 -10.39 0.45
N PHE A 165 19.13 -9.18 0.81
CA PHE A 165 19.58 -8.15 -0.14
C PHE A 165 21.05 -7.75 0.03
N LEU A 166 21.81 -8.44 0.88
CA LEU A 166 23.27 -8.38 0.82
C LEU A 166 23.68 -9.00 -0.50
N VAL A 167 23.95 -8.15 -1.49
CA VAL A 167 24.81 -8.52 -2.61
C VAL A 167 26.12 -8.96 -1.98
N THR A 168 26.33 -10.27 -1.89
CA THR A 168 27.68 -10.82 -1.88
C THR A 168 28.31 -10.30 -3.15
N ALA A 169 29.09 -9.22 -3.05
CA ALA A 169 30.06 -8.90 -4.07
C ALA A 169 30.87 -10.19 -4.28
N PRO A 170 30.88 -10.78 -5.48
CA PRO A 170 31.67 -11.96 -5.72
C PRO A 170 33.11 -11.58 -5.37
N HIS A 171 33.71 -12.31 -4.45
CA HIS A 171 35.15 -12.42 -4.40
C HIS A 171 35.60 -12.89 -5.79
N GLY A 172 36.03 -11.94 -6.61
CA GLY A 172 36.14 -12.13 -8.05
C GLY A 172 36.90 -11.00 -8.73
N TYR A 173 38.01 -10.58 -8.14
CA TYR A 173 39.13 -10.04 -8.91
C TYR A 173 40.39 -10.77 -8.44
N ARG A 174 40.57 -11.96 -8.99
CA ARG A 174 41.82 -12.71 -8.98
C ARG A 174 42.23 -12.82 -10.45
N GLY A 175 43.30 -12.13 -10.83
CA GLY A 175 44.07 -12.43 -12.03
C GLY A 175 44.38 -11.25 -12.96
N TYR A 176 45.64 -11.26 -13.43
CA TYR A 176 46.34 -10.45 -14.44
C TYR A 176 47.06 -9.19 -13.88
N ASP A 177 48.39 -9.02 -13.88
CA ASP A 177 49.50 -9.74 -14.53
C ASP A 177 50.88 -9.39 -13.90
N ASP A 178 51.84 -10.29 -14.15
CA ASP A 178 53.30 -10.16 -14.20
C ASP A 178 53.89 -8.73 -14.28
N ILE A 179 54.75 -8.35 -13.32
CA ILE A 179 56.20 -8.01 -13.46
C ILE A 179 56.89 -8.26 -12.11
#